data_AF-A0A7S1ZQV0-F1
#
_entry.id   AF-A0A7S1ZQV0-F1
#
_cell.length_a   1.000
_cell.length_b   1.000
_cell.length_c   1.000
_cell.angle_alpha   90.00
_cell.angle_beta   90.00
_cell.angle_gamma   90.00
#
_symmetry.space_group_name_H-M   'P 1'
#
loop_
_entity.id
_entity.type
_entity.pdbx_description
1 polymer ?
#
loop_
_entity_poly.entity_id
_entity_poly.type
_entity_poly.pdbx_seq_one_letter_code
_entity_poly.pdbx_strand_id
1 'polypeptide(L)'
;CKGICNGIGKVICLPCKLCGVATAEVCDIMSSPFCFYLSVAFGLNLPPVVFALQSLQQDGGGGCEKVQQWLLVNAALCIVNIVMAAYISNKVQVEKGSDIEQDGTVYQADFTNTRNNSAARINEILCHDPIVAVYILIGCAYIFWQFEGLSRNDHECDNSSFVSNSLICDFIFIALGGSAFCCSAMCLWRRR
;
A
#
# COMPACT_ATOMS: atom_id res chain seq x y z
N CYS A 1 -14.66 0.21 -13.40
CA CYS A 1 -13.41 0.62 -12.71
C CYS A 1 -12.48 1.51 -13.56
N LYS A 2 -12.24 1.25 -14.86
CA LYS A 2 -11.32 2.07 -15.69
C LYS A 2 -11.59 3.59 -15.65
N GLY A 3 -12.86 4.04 -15.68
CA GLY A 3 -13.20 5.47 -15.65
C GLY A 3 -12.94 6.16 -14.30
N ILE A 4 -13.24 5.48 -13.18
CA ILE A 4 -13.07 6.05 -11.83
C ILE A 4 -11.59 6.07 -11.43
N CYS A 5 -10.82 5.03 -11.74
CA CYS A 5 -9.37 5.00 -11.48
C CYS A 5 -8.63 6.07 -12.28
N ASN A 6 -9.02 6.32 -13.54
CA ASN A 6 -8.40 7.35 -14.38
C ASN A 6 -8.73 8.78 -13.88
N GLY A 7 -9.92 8.98 -13.29
CA GLY A 7 -10.29 10.23 -12.63
C GLY A 7 -9.52 10.47 -11.33
N ILE A 8 -9.49 9.46 -10.45
CA ILE A 8 -8.80 9.55 -9.15
C ILE A 8 -7.29 9.66 -9.34
N GLY A 9 -6.69 8.88 -10.25
CA GLY A 9 -5.26 8.94 -10.55
C GLY A 9 -4.82 10.35 -11.01
N LYS A 10 -5.63 11.03 -11.82
CA LYS A 10 -5.36 12.42 -12.23
C LYS A 10 -5.43 13.41 -11.07
N VAL A 11 -6.35 13.23 -10.12
CA VAL A 11 -6.49 14.11 -8.94
C VAL A 11 -5.35 13.89 -7.96
N ILE A 12 -4.93 12.64 -7.74
CA ILE A 12 -3.86 12.33 -6.77
C ILE A 12 -2.48 12.67 -7.34
N CYS A 13 -2.25 12.52 -8.65
CA CYS A 13 -1.01 12.95 -9.29
C CYS A 13 -0.86 14.46 -9.41
N LEU A 14 -1.93 15.24 -9.24
CA LEU A 14 -1.92 16.69 -9.41
C LEU A 14 -0.96 17.40 -8.42
N PRO A 15 -1.02 17.14 -7.09
CA PRO A 15 -0.03 17.68 -6.15
C PRO A 15 1.40 17.19 -6.44
N CYS A 16 1.60 15.93 -6.81
CA CYS A 16 2.95 15.41 -7.08
C CYS A 16 3.57 15.97 -8.37
N LYS A 17 2.74 16.28 -9.38
CA LYS A 17 3.15 16.93 -10.62
C LYS A 17 3.45 18.42 -10.43
N LEU A 18 2.73 19.08 -9.51
CA LEU A 18 3.00 20.46 -9.09
C LEU A 18 4.28 20.59 -8.28
N CYS A 19 4.61 19.59 -7.44
CA CYS A 19 5.85 19.58 -6.66
C CYS A 19 7.09 19.15 -7.45
N GLY A 20 6.94 18.67 -8.70
CA GLY A 20 8.06 18.18 -9.53
C GLY A 20 8.74 16.90 -9.00
N VAL A 21 8.16 16.25 -7.99
CA VAL A 21 8.73 15.06 -7.33
C VAL A 21 8.25 13.76 -7.99
N ALA A 22 7.09 13.74 -8.64
CA ALA A 22 6.63 12.54 -9.35
C ALA A 22 7.22 12.44 -10.76
N THR A 23 7.97 11.36 -10.98
CA THR A 23 8.34 10.89 -12.32
C THR A 23 7.10 10.34 -13.04
N ALA A 24 7.11 10.32 -14.38
CA ALA A 24 6.01 9.80 -15.19
C ALA A 24 5.57 8.37 -14.78
N GLU A 25 6.51 7.58 -14.27
CA GLU A 25 6.30 6.22 -13.77
C GLU A 25 5.33 6.16 -12.58
N VAL A 26 5.43 7.10 -11.62
CA VAL A 26 4.50 7.13 -10.47
C VAL A 26 3.07 7.35 -10.94
N CYS A 27 2.87 8.20 -11.95
CA CYS A 27 1.53 8.48 -12.48
C CYS A 27 0.96 7.37 -13.36
N ASP A 28 1.80 6.59 -14.05
CA ASP A 28 1.35 5.37 -14.74
C ASP A 28 0.95 4.28 -13.74
N ILE A 29 1.72 4.11 -12.67
CA ILE A 29 1.37 3.20 -11.57
C ILE A 29 0.06 3.63 -10.90
N MET A 30 -0.18 4.93 -10.74
CA MET A 30 -1.45 5.48 -10.23
C MET A 30 -2.60 5.49 -11.25
N SER A 31 -2.37 5.08 -12.49
CA SER A 31 -3.46 4.84 -13.46
C SER A 31 -3.91 3.37 -13.48
N SER A 32 -3.24 2.53 -12.69
CA SER A 32 -3.54 1.11 -12.51
C SER A 32 -4.88 0.88 -11.80
N PRO A 33 -5.57 -0.26 -12.01
CA PRO A 33 -6.67 -0.69 -11.15
C PRO A 33 -6.32 -0.78 -9.65
N PHE A 34 -5.02 -0.78 -9.30
CA PHE A 34 -4.52 -0.74 -7.93
C PHE A 34 -4.22 0.66 -7.40
N CYS A 35 -4.50 1.72 -8.17
CA CYS A 35 -4.30 3.12 -7.76
C CYS A 35 -4.88 3.42 -6.38
N PHE A 36 -6.10 2.97 -6.11
CA PHE A 36 -6.76 3.21 -4.83
C PHE A 36 -6.00 2.54 -3.68
N TYR A 37 -5.54 1.31 -3.86
CA TYR A 37 -4.73 0.59 -2.87
C TYR A 37 -3.38 1.28 -2.63
N LEU A 38 -2.68 1.68 -3.71
CA LEU A 38 -1.42 2.41 -3.63
C LEU A 38 -1.59 3.75 -2.90
N SER A 39 -2.64 4.51 -3.23
CA SER A 39 -2.94 5.80 -2.60
C SER A 39 -3.19 5.66 -1.11
N VAL A 40 -3.96 4.64 -0.71
CA VAL A 40 -4.23 4.33 0.69
C VAL A 40 -2.94 3.90 1.41
N ALA A 41 -2.10 3.09 0.77
CA ALA A 41 -0.82 2.67 1.35
C ALA A 41 0.11 3.86 1.59
N PHE A 42 0.37 4.69 0.58
CA PHE A 42 1.22 5.88 0.73
C PHE A 42 0.61 6.89 1.69
N GLY A 43 -0.67 7.23 1.53
CA GLY A 43 -1.32 8.28 2.30
C GLY A 43 -1.40 8.00 3.80
N LEU A 44 -1.51 6.73 4.19
CA LEU A 44 -1.69 6.37 5.60
C LEU A 44 -0.42 5.81 6.25
N ASN A 45 0.53 5.24 5.50
CA ASN A 45 1.79 4.76 6.06
C ASN A 45 2.89 5.84 6.07
N LEU A 46 2.76 6.91 5.27
CA LEU A 46 3.75 7.99 5.27
C LEU A 46 3.71 8.86 6.55
N PRO A 47 2.54 9.26 7.10
CA PRO A 47 2.50 10.05 8.33
C PRO A 47 3.17 9.37 9.54
N PRO A 48 2.93 8.07 9.85
CA PRO A 48 3.68 7.33 10.86
C PRO A 48 5.21 7.41 10.73
N VAL A 49 5.72 7.33 9.50
CA VAL A 49 7.16 7.47 9.22
C VAL A 49 7.65 8.88 9.58
N VAL A 50 6.88 9.91 9.23
CA VAL A 50 7.20 11.30 9.59
C VAL A 50 7.15 11.50 11.10
N PHE A 51 6.16 10.95 11.80
CA PHE A 51 6.05 11.03 13.25
C PHE A 51 7.22 10.36 13.96
N ALA A 52 7.66 9.20 13.47
CA ALA A 52 8.85 8.54 13.99
C ALA A 52 10.10 9.42 13.81
N LEU A 53 10.30 10.02 12.64
CA LEU A 53 11.43 10.93 12.39
C LEU A 53 11.38 12.19 13.26
N GLN A 54 10.20 12.77 13.45
CA GLN A 54 10.01 13.93 14.34
C GLN A 54 10.33 13.58 15.80
N SER A 55 9.96 12.38 16.25
CA SER A 55 10.27 11.91 17.60
C SER A 55 11.77 11.76 17.86
N LEU A 56 12.59 11.53 16.82
CA LEU A 56 14.05 11.49 16.93
C LEU A 56 14.67 12.89 17.07
N GLN A 57 14.00 13.94 16.61
CA GLN A 57 14.52 15.31 16.65
C GLN A 57 14.20 16.02 17.96
N GLN A 58 13.21 15.54 18.72
CA GLN A 58 12.88 16.01 20.06
C GLN A 58 13.74 15.30 21.11
N ASP A 59 15.06 15.46 21.02
CA ASP A 59 15.99 15.06 22.08
C ASP A 59 15.89 16.05 23.25
N GLY A 60 14.96 15.75 24.16
CA GLY A 60 14.63 16.57 25.32
C GLY A 60 14.48 15.78 26.61
N GLY A 61 15.33 14.77 26.83
CA GLY A 61 15.62 14.20 28.17
C GLY A 61 14.46 13.56 28.94
N GLY A 62 14.29 12.25 28.83
CA GLY A 62 13.61 11.45 29.86
C GLY A 62 12.82 10.24 29.36
N GLY A 63 13.18 9.04 29.84
CA GLY A 63 12.27 7.90 30.09
C GLY A 63 11.58 7.17 28.94
N CYS A 64 11.45 7.75 27.74
CA CYS A 64 10.53 7.26 26.70
C CYS A 64 11.17 6.37 25.63
N GLU A 65 12.28 5.70 25.93
CA GLU A 65 13.01 4.83 24.98
C GLU A 65 12.12 3.74 24.38
N LYS A 66 11.24 3.14 25.19
CA LYS A 66 10.30 2.10 24.73
C LYS A 66 9.29 2.61 23.71
N VAL A 67 8.88 3.87 23.81
CA VAL A 67 7.93 4.51 22.89
C VAL A 67 8.64 4.85 21.58
N GLN A 68 9.86 5.39 21.66
CA GLN A 68 10.69 5.68 20.50
C GLN A 68 11.04 4.42 19.72
N GLN A 69 11.42 3.34 20.41
CA GLN A 69 11.66 2.04 19.78
C GLN A 69 10.40 1.51 19.10
N TRP A 70 9.23 1.70 19.72
CA TRP A 70 7.96 1.30 19.12
C TRP A 70 7.68 2.06 17.81
N LEU A 71 7.83 3.39 17.83
CA LEU A 71 7.64 4.26 16.66
C LEU A 71 8.61 3.92 15.53
N LEU A 72 9.88 3.62 15.84
CA LEU A 72 10.88 3.28 14.83
C LEU A 72 10.57 1.96 14.13
N VAL A 73 10.20 0.91 14.87
CA VAL A 73 9.76 -0.36 14.30
C VAL A 73 8.47 -0.17 13.50
N ASN A 74 7.54 0.64 14.01
CA ASN A 74 6.31 0.95 13.29
C ASN A 74 6.59 1.61 11.93
N ALA A 75 7.48 2.61 11.90
CA ALA A 75 7.90 3.27 10.68
C ALA A 75 8.55 2.29 9.68
N ALA A 76 9.37 1.35 10.16
CA ALA A 76 9.95 0.32 9.30
C ALA A 76 8.87 -0.57 8.67
N LEU A 77 7.87 -1.00 9.44
CA LEU A 77 6.74 -1.79 8.94
C LEU A 77 5.88 -0.99 7.95
N CYS A 78 5.65 0.30 8.20
CA CYS A 78 4.98 1.21 7.29
C CYS A 78 5.72 1.33 5.94
N ILE A 79 7.04 1.42 5.95
CA ILE A 79 7.86 1.42 4.71
C ILE A 79 7.69 0.08 3.98
N VAL A 80 7.72 -1.05 4.69
CA VAL A 80 7.48 -2.37 4.08
C VAL A 80 6.09 -2.42 3.43
N ASN A 81 5.04 -1.91 4.07
CA ASN A 81 3.70 -1.84 3.50
C ASN A 81 3.67 -1.01 2.20
N ILE A 82 4.36 0.14 2.17
CA ILE A 82 4.47 0.99 0.97
C ILE A 82 5.18 0.24 -0.16
N VAL A 83 6.34 -0.35 0.13
CA VAL A 83 7.15 -1.10 -0.85
C VAL A 83 6.36 -2.28 -1.40
N MET A 84 5.66 -3.02 -0.53
CA MET A 84 4.85 -4.17 -0.95
C MET A 84 3.63 -3.75 -1.77
N ALA A 85 3.00 -2.62 -1.44
CA ALA A 85 1.92 -2.07 -2.26
C ALA A 85 2.41 -1.69 -3.66
N ALA A 86 3.61 -1.12 -3.78
CA ALA A 86 4.25 -0.83 -5.05
C ALA A 86 4.61 -2.12 -5.82
N TYR A 87 5.21 -3.11 -5.15
CA TYR A 87 5.56 -4.41 -5.73
C TYR A 87 4.35 -5.11 -6.35
N ILE A 88 3.26 -5.26 -5.59
CA ILE A 88 2.02 -5.90 -6.06
C ILE A 88 1.45 -5.11 -7.25
N SER A 89 1.43 -3.78 -7.15
CA SER A 89 0.92 -2.92 -8.21
C SER A 89 1.74 -3.01 -9.51
N ASN A 90 3.06 -3.16 -9.39
CA ASN A 90 3.97 -3.31 -10.54
C ASN A 90 3.86 -4.70 -11.15
N LYS A 91 3.84 -5.76 -10.34
CA LYS A 91 3.74 -7.14 -10.81
C LYS A 91 2.47 -7.37 -11.63
N VAL A 92 1.34 -6.82 -11.18
CA VAL A 92 0.06 -6.92 -11.92
C VAL A 92 0.04 -6.07 -13.21
N GLN A 93 0.95 -5.10 -13.36
CA GLN A 93 1.08 -4.31 -14.59
C GLN A 93 2.00 -4.98 -15.61
N VAL A 94 3.16 -5.50 -15.18
CA VAL A 94 4.14 -6.15 -16.07
C VAL A 94 3.52 -7.36 -16.77
N GLU A 95 2.75 -8.18 -16.05
CA GLU A 95 2.06 -9.34 -16.64
C GLU A 95 0.95 -8.97 -17.65
N LYS A 96 0.51 -7.69 -17.69
CA LYS A 96 -0.39 -7.21 -18.76
C LYS A 96 0.36 -6.81 -20.02
N GLY A 97 1.63 -6.40 -19.90
CA GLY A 97 2.47 -5.98 -21.02
C GLY A 97 3.08 -7.15 -21.78
N SER A 98 3.45 -8.22 -21.07
CA SER A 98 4.07 -9.42 -21.66
C SER A 98 3.13 -10.29 -22.51
N ASP A 99 1.82 -10.03 -22.48
CA ASP A 99 0.86 -10.69 -23.38
C ASP A 99 0.78 -10.05 -24.78
N ILE A 100 1.49 -8.93 -25.02
CA ILE A 100 1.33 -8.12 -26.25
C ILE A 100 2.48 -8.32 -27.25
N GLU A 101 3.55 -9.04 -26.89
CA GLU A 101 4.68 -9.29 -27.81
C GLU A 101 4.65 -10.72 -28.37
N GLN A 102 3.67 -11.00 -29.22
CA GLN A 102 3.77 -12.05 -30.23
C GLN A 102 3.38 -11.49 -31.61
N ASP A 103 4.41 -11.22 -32.40
CA ASP A 103 4.48 -11.29 -33.86
C ASP A 103 3.33 -10.64 -34.65
N GLY A 104 3.50 -9.36 -35.00
CA GLY A 104 3.17 -8.80 -36.32
C GLY A 104 1.75 -8.89 -36.87
N THR A 105 0.79 -9.43 -36.14
CA THR A 105 -0.57 -9.69 -36.62
C THR A 105 -1.58 -9.00 -35.72
N VAL A 106 -2.35 -8.08 -36.33
CA VAL A 106 -3.45 -7.35 -35.69
C VAL A 106 -4.58 -8.36 -35.39
N TYR A 107 -4.47 -9.06 -34.27
CA TYR A 107 -5.61 -9.75 -33.67
C TYR A 107 -6.35 -8.75 -32.79
N GLN A 108 -7.55 -8.37 -33.24
CA GLN A 108 -8.54 -7.68 -32.43
C GLN A 108 -8.84 -8.57 -31.22
N ALA A 109 -8.22 -8.26 -30.08
CA ALA A 109 -8.34 -9.03 -28.86
C ALA A 109 -9.82 -9.18 -28.49
N ASP A 110 -10.31 -10.40 -28.64
CA ASP A 110 -11.60 -10.83 -28.15
C ASP A 110 -11.61 -10.65 -26.62
N PHE A 111 -12.25 -9.56 -26.18
CA PHE A 111 -12.33 -9.12 -24.79
C PHE A 111 -12.93 -10.19 -23.86
N THR A 112 -13.55 -11.22 -24.44
CA THR A 112 -14.19 -12.33 -23.76
C THR A 112 -13.20 -13.38 -23.25
N ASN A 113 -12.06 -13.58 -23.92
CA ASN A 113 -11.05 -14.59 -23.54
C ASN A 113 -10.01 -14.07 -22.53
N THR A 114 -9.68 -12.77 -22.57
CA THR A 114 -8.79 -12.10 -21.58
C THR A 114 -9.38 -12.10 -20.16
N ARG A 115 -10.70 -12.26 -20.05
CA ARG A 115 -11.49 -12.15 -18.82
C ARG A 115 -11.41 -13.40 -17.94
N ASN A 116 -11.26 -14.59 -18.53
CA ASN A 116 -11.07 -15.84 -17.78
C ASN A 116 -9.64 -16.00 -17.24
N ASN A 117 -8.66 -15.43 -17.93
CA ASN A 117 -7.24 -15.52 -17.55
C ASN A 117 -6.85 -14.56 -16.41
N SER A 118 -7.54 -13.42 -16.24
CA SER A 118 -7.14 -12.41 -15.25
C SER A 118 -7.38 -12.85 -13.79
N ALA A 119 -8.40 -13.68 -13.52
CA ALA A 119 -8.65 -14.24 -12.20
C ALA A 119 -7.72 -15.42 -11.86
N ALA A 120 -7.39 -16.26 -12.85
CA ALA A 120 -6.41 -17.33 -12.69
C ALA A 120 -5.03 -16.76 -12.31
N ARG A 121 -4.62 -15.66 -12.96
CA ARG A 121 -3.34 -14.98 -12.69
C ARG A 121 -3.20 -14.40 -11.30
N ILE A 122 -4.25 -13.77 -10.77
CA ILE A 122 -4.19 -13.24 -9.40
C ILE A 122 -4.18 -14.36 -8.37
N ASN A 123 -4.91 -15.45 -8.63
CA ASN A 123 -4.86 -16.62 -7.77
C ASN A 123 -3.47 -17.26 -7.80
N GLU A 124 -2.84 -17.34 -8.97
CA GLU A 124 -1.46 -17.81 -9.13
C GLU A 124 -0.48 -16.89 -8.39
N ILE A 125 -0.59 -15.56 -8.54
CA ILE A 125 0.27 -14.63 -7.80
C ILE A 125 0.01 -14.71 -6.28
N LEU A 126 -1.24 -14.69 -5.81
CA LEU A 126 -1.51 -14.72 -4.37
C LEU A 126 -1.12 -16.05 -3.72
N CYS A 127 -1.32 -17.17 -4.41
CA CYS A 127 -1.12 -18.50 -3.83
C CYS A 127 0.26 -19.10 -4.16
N HIS A 128 0.96 -18.61 -5.18
CA HIS A 128 2.27 -19.14 -5.57
C HIS A 128 3.40 -18.11 -5.54
N ASP A 129 3.14 -16.81 -5.32
CA ASP A 129 4.22 -15.86 -5.06
C ASP A 129 4.68 -15.96 -3.59
N PRO A 130 5.89 -16.50 -3.32
CA PRO A 130 6.41 -16.58 -1.96
C PRO A 130 6.57 -15.20 -1.32
N ILE A 131 6.79 -14.13 -2.10
CA ILE A 131 6.94 -12.76 -1.59
C ILE A 131 5.60 -12.28 -1.01
N VAL A 132 4.49 -12.58 -1.67
CA VAL A 132 3.15 -12.22 -1.19
C VAL A 132 2.81 -13.01 0.08
N ALA A 133 3.14 -14.30 0.13
CA ALA A 133 2.95 -15.11 1.34
C ALA A 133 3.73 -14.57 2.54
N VAL A 134 5.01 -14.20 2.35
CA VAL A 134 5.82 -13.55 3.37
C VAL A 134 5.20 -12.23 3.81
N TYR A 135 4.67 -11.43 2.88
CA TYR A 135 3.99 -10.18 3.22
C TYR A 135 2.72 -10.37 4.05
N ILE A 136 1.94 -11.42 3.80
CA ILE A 136 0.77 -11.74 4.64
C ILE A 136 1.22 -12.00 6.08
N LEU A 137 2.31 -12.75 6.28
CA LEU A 137 2.87 -13.00 7.62
C LEU A 137 3.35 -11.71 8.28
N ILE A 138 4.03 -10.83 7.53
CA ILE A 138 4.42 -9.50 8.01
C ILE A 138 3.18 -8.67 8.39
N GLY A 139 2.11 -8.74 7.59
CA GLY A 139 0.84 -8.06 7.88
C GLY A 139 0.18 -8.56 9.17
N CYS A 140 0.22 -9.87 9.44
CA CYS A 140 -0.25 -10.41 10.72
C CYS A 140 0.61 -9.88 11.88
N ALA A 141 1.94 -9.93 11.76
CA ALA A 141 2.85 -9.38 12.77
C ALA A 141 2.62 -7.89 13.00
N TYR A 142 2.36 -7.12 11.93
CA TYR A 142 2.02 -5.71 11.98
C TYR A 142 0.75 -5.44 12.79
N ILE A 143 -0.31 -6.22 12.57
CA ILE A 143 -1.56 -6.10 13.34
C ILE A 143 -1.29 -6.33 14.84
N PHE A 144 -0.53 -7.38 15.19
CA PHE A 144 -0.12 -7.62 16.57
C PHE A 144 0.71 -6.46 17.14
N TRP A 145 1.61 -5.89 16.34
CA TRP A 145 2.42 -4.73 16.72
C TRP A 145 1.57 -3.49 17.05
N GLN A 146 0.48 -3.26 16.31
CA GLN A 146 -0.45 -2.16 16.61
C GLN A 146 -1.17 -2.34 17.95
N PHE A 147 -1.52 -3.57 18.31
CA PHE A 147 -2.13 -3.85 19.61
C PHE A 147 -1.15 -3.61 20.77
N GLU A 148 0.14 -3.91 20.59
CA GLU A 148 1.15 -3.51 21.59
C GLU A 148 1.26 -1.99 21.73
N GLY A 149 1.13 -1.25 20.63
CA GLY A 149 1.14 0.22 20.65
C GLY A 149 0.00 0.81 21.49
N LEU A 150 -1.20 0.24 21.40
CA LEU A 150 -2.33 0.63 22.24
C LEU A 150 -2.04 0.45 23.73
N SER A 151 -1.36 -0.65 24.11
CA SER A 151 -0.99 -0.90 25.50
C SER A 151 0.11 0.03 26.02
N ARG A 152 0.88 0.67 25.12
CA ARG A 152 2.01 1.55 25.46
C ARG A 152 1.67 3.03 25.33
N ASN A 153 0.44 3.37 24.95
CA ASN A 153 -0.05 4.74 24.86
C ASN A 153 -0.38 5.29 26.26
N ASP A 154 0.63 5.28 27.14
CA ASP A 154 0.52 5.82 28.49
C ASP A 154 0.87 7.31 28.51
N HIS A 155 0.17 8.10 29.33
CA HIS A 155 0.18 9.56 29.26
C HIS A 155 1.46 10.22 29.81
N GLU A 156 2.44 9.45 30.26
CA GLU A 156 3.63 9.96 30.93
C GLU A 156 4.69 10.53 29.96
N CYS A 157 4.57 10.27 28.66
CA CYS A 157 5.50 10.76 27.64
C CYS A 157 4.91 11.91 26.80
N ASP A 158 5.69 12.99 26.63
CA ASP A 158 5.34 14.15 25.79
C ASP A 158 5.07 13.75 24.31
N ASN A 159 5.64 12.60 23.89
CA ASN A 159 5.47 12.02 22.56
C ASN A 159 4.21 11.16 22.38
N SER A 160 3.31 11.10 23.37
CA SER A 160 2.05 10.32 23.30
C SER A 160 1.15 10.75 22.13
N SER A 161 1.22 12.01 21.71
CA SER A 161 0.50 12.53 20.55
C SER A 161 0.95 11.88 19.23
N PHE A 162 2.25 11.64 19.05
CA PHE A 162 2.78 10.95 17.86
C PHE A 162 2.34 9.49 17.80
N VAL A 163 2.36 8.80 18.94
CA VAL A 163 1.89 7.41 19.05
C VAL A 163 0.41 7.32 18.71
N SER A 164 -0.42 8.15 19.34
CA SER A 164 -1.86 8.17 19.10
C SER A 164 -2.20 8.49 17.64
N ASN A 165 -1.55 9.50 17.05
CA ASN A 165 -1.76 9.86 15.64
C ASN A 165 -1.30 8.75 14.68
N SER A 166 -0.16 8.11 14.97
CA SER A 166 0.34 6.97 14.19
C SER A 166 -0.67 5.82 14.24
N LEU A 167 -1.12 5.42 15.43
CA LEU A 167 -2.09 4.34 15.63
C LEU A 167 -3.39 4.61 14.86
N ILE A 168 -3.90 5.85 14.89
CA ILE A 168 -5.09 6.23 14.12
C ILE A 168 -4.86 6.00 12.62
N CYS A 169 -3.74 6.49 12.07
CA CYS A 169 -3.40 6.27 10.66
C CYS A 169 -3.28 4.76 10.33
N ASP A 170 -2.66 3.99 11.22
CA ASP A 170 -2.39 2.57 11.02
C ASP A 170 -3.65 1.71 11.08
N PHE A 171 -4.58 1.98 12.02
CA PHE A 171 -5.87 1.32 12.06
C PHE A 171 -6.75 1.68 10.86
N ILE A 172 -6.72 2.94 10.42
CA ILE A 172 -7.41 3.35 9.19
C ILE A 172 -6.79 2.63 7.99
N PHE A 173 -5.46 2.45 7.96
CA PHE A 173 -4.79 1.69 6.90
C PHE A 173 -5.18 0.22 6.90
N ILE A 174 -5.25 -0.43 8.06
CA ILE A 174 -5.69 -1.82 8.16
C ILE A 174 -7.12 -1.97 7.62
N ALA A 175 -8.03 -1.06 8.01
CA ALA A 175 -9.42 -1.10 7.56
C ALA A 175 -9.60 -0.76 6.07
N LEU A 176 -9.08 0.39 5.63
CA LEU A 176 -9.21 0.86 4.25
C LEU A 176 -8.34 0.08 3.28
N GLY A 177 -7.11 -0.26 3.68
CA GLY A 177 -6.19 -1.07 2.89
C GLY A 177 -6.71 -2.49 2.71
N GLY A 178 -7.18 -3.13 3.78
CA GLY A 178 -7.81 -4.44 3.72
C GLY A 178 -9.07 -4.45 2.86
N SER A 179 -9.98 -3.48 3.04
CA SER A 179 -11.19 -3.38 2.23
C SER A 179 -10.90 -3.03 0.77
N ALA A 180 -9.96 -2.13 0.49
CA ALA A 180 -9.51 -1.81 -0.87
C ALA A 180 -8.96 -3.05 -1.58
N PHE A 181 -8.12 -3.83 -0.88
CA PHE A 181 -7.56 -5.07 -1.40
C PHE A 181 -8.66 -6.10 -1.67
N CYS A 182 -9.54 -6.35 -0.70
CA CYS A 182 -10.66 -7.28 -0.85
C CYS A 182 -11.62 -6.86 -1.98
N CYS A 183 -11.97 -5.58 -2.09
CA CYS A 183 -12.80 -5.06 -3.18
C CYS A 183 -12.12 -5.23 -4.54
N SER A 184 -10.80 -5.01 -4.61
CA SER A 184 -10.02 -5.21 -5.82
C SER A 184 -10.00 -6.70 -6.21
N ALA A 185 -9.74 -7.59 -5.26
CA ALA A 185 -9.78 -9.04 -5.45
C ALA A 185 -11.19 -9.54 -5.86
N MET A 186 -12.24 -9.08 -5.19
CA MET A 186 -13.64 -9.43 -5.53
C MET A 186 -14.05 -8.92 -6.92
N CYS A 187 -13.63 -7.71 -7.31
CA CYS A 187 -13.86 -7.19 -8.65
C CYS A 187 -13.18 -8.02 -9.74
N LEU A 188 -12.07 -8.67 -9.39
CA LEU A 188 -11.34 -9.58 -10.27
C LEU A 188 -12.00 -10.97 -10.27
N TRP A 189 -12.56 -11.42 -9.14
CA TRP A 189 -13.28 -12.69 -9.00
C TRP A 189 -14.67 -12.70 -9.67
N ARG A 190 -15.51 -11.68 -9.44
CA ARG A 190 -16.89 -11.57 -9.97
C ARG A 190 -16.95 -11.37 -11.49
N ARG A 191 -15.81 -11.24 -12.16
CA ARG A 191 -15.73 -11.20 -13.62
C ARG A 191 -15.67 -12.58 -14.28
N ARG A 192 -15.67 -13.69 -13.54
CA ARG A 192 -16.14 -15.00 -14.04
C ARG A 192 -17.64 -14.97 -14.33
#